data_AF-A0A6J4KQG9-F1
#
_entry.id   AF-A0A6J4KQG9-F1
#
_cell.length_a   1.000
_cell.length_b   1.000
_cell.length_c   1.000
_cell.angle_alpha   90.00
_cell.angle_beta   90.00
_cell.angle_gamma   90.00
#
_symmetry.space_group_name_H-M   'P 1'
#
loop_
_entity.id
_entity.type
_entity.pdbx_description
1 polymer ?
#
loop_
_entity_poly.entity_id
_entity_poly.type
_entity_poly.pdbx_seq_one_letter_code
_entity_poly.pdbx_strand_id
1 'polypeptide(L)'
;MPAYSIDFATETGPRRLRFTLDTDRPLGAQVQQIVEEMRQHDVVLSGGPGDELAVTWNGIDLQLDRSPGALGVTPDRALELRMRPRVAPAAAPYFPRSAYAAPVAGVTGALAGWVAASALTDLGPWLASYRALDVAAGALLGAGTGLGVRAGAALRRGARVWLAGASGLLVGAAGGGVGTMLGIWLGVVADPGYLVLRVMAWVAVAAGIGAALGMAEAGARRGVDGAVYGISAGAAGAFLFSLPGPAEFWQALAFAVVGAALGSGLHTPALRRAHAVLGSEAERGWMTLFGIREWVLEDGGSAPLFGTRGGSPAAVVRCDSGQCQVVLAGGAAVRVGGLPLQGARPLRDADVVELDGNSLRFREIRA
;
A
#
# COMPACT_ATOMS: atom_id res chain seq x y z
N MET A 1 -23.55 22.81 -43.31
CA MET A 1 -23.79 22.03 -42.09
C MET A 1 -25.09 21.24 -42.26
N PRO A 2 -25.03 19.90 -42.30
CA PRO A 2 -26.23 19.08 -42.34
C PRO A 2 -27.05 19.17 -41.05
N ALA A 3 -28.37 19.03 -41.17
CA ALA A 3 -29.27 18.92 -40.03
C ALA A 3 -29.39 17.46 -39.59
N TYR A 4 -29.14 17.18 -38.31
CA TYR A 4 -29.26 15.87 -37.69
C TYR A 4 -30.46 15.85 -36.76
N SER A 5 -31.23 14.75 -36.76
CA SER A 5 -32.18 14.48 -35.69
C SER A 5 -31.45 13.90 -34.48
N ILE A 6 -31.83 14.33 -33.29
CA ILE A 6 -31.27 13.82 -32.04
C ILE A 6 -32.41 13.41 -31.11
N ASP A 7 -32.37 12.15 -30.71
CA ASP A 7 -33.29 11.47 -29.80
C ASP A 7 -32.70 11.47 -28.38
N PHE A 8 -33.53 11.75 -27.39
CA PHE A 8 -33.11 11.76 -25.99
C PHE A 8 -34.28 11.54 -25.04
N ALA A 9 -33.98 11.11 -23.81
CA ALA A 9 -34.97 10.93 -22.77
C ALA A 9 -34.97 12.11 -21.78
N THR A 10 -36.16 12.63 -21.49
CA THR A 10 -36.41 13.59 -20.41
C THR A 10 -37.28 12.93 -19.34
N GLU A 11 -37.48 13.60 -18.20
CA GLU A 11 -38.43 13.16 -17.18
C GLU A 11 -39.88 13.03 -17.70
N THR A 12 -40.22 13.77 -18.76
CA THR A 12 -41.55 13.76 -19.39
C THR A 12 -41.69 12.74 -20.52
N GLY A 13 -40.63 12.01 -20.86
CA GLY A 13 -40.62 10.97 -21.89
C GLY A 13 -39.59 11.20 -23.00
N PRO A 14 -39.56 10.34 -24.03
CA PRO A 14 -38.64 10.49 -25.16
C PRO A 14 -39.01 11.70 -26.01
N ARG A 15 -38.00 12.46 -26.45
CA ARG A 15 -38.13 13.61 -27.33
C ARG A 15 -37.13 13.53 -28.49
N ARG A 16 -37.48 14.21 -29.59
CA ARG A 16 -36.65 14.34 -30.79
C ARG A 16 -36.53 15.82 -31.17
N LEU A 17 -35.32 16.32 -31.30
CA LEU A 17 -35.03 17.67 -31.79
C LEU A 17 -34.08 17.61 -32.99
N ARG A 18 -33.94 18.73 -33.71
CA ARG A 18 -33.04 18.85 -34.86
C ARG A 18 -31.97 19.88 -34.57
N PHE A 19 -30.72 19.52 -34.82
CA PHE A 19 -29.56 20.38 -34.64
C PHE A 19 -28.68 20.34 -35.88
N THR A 20 -27.98 21.45 -36.16
CA THR A 20 -26.97 21.49 -37.22
C THR A 20 -25.62 21.09 -36.65
N LEU A 21 -25.02 20.02 -37.19
CA LEU A 21 -23.68 19.59 -36.81
C LEU A 21 -22.67 19.94 -37.90
N ASP A 22 -21.46 20.25 -37.47
CA ASP A 22 -20.26 20.32 -38.28
C ASP A 22 -19.67 18.92 -38.44
N THR A 23 -19.58 18.44 -39.69
CA THR A 23 -19.05 17.10 -40.00
C THR A 23 -17.55 16.96 -39.75
N ASP A 24 -16.82 18.08 -39.66
CA ASP A 24 -15.37 18.08 -39.59
C ASP A 24 -14.84 18.40 -38.18
N ARG A 25 -15.72 18.79 -37.26
CA ARG A 25 -15.37 19.17 -35.89
C ARG A 25 -15.64 18.02 -34.90
N PRO A 26 -14.84 17.85 -33.83
CA PRO A 26 -15.08 16.83 -32.81
C PRO A 26 -16.49 16.88 -32.23
N LEU A 27 -17.11 15.72 -32.02
CA LEU A 27 -18.49 15.59 -31.55
C LEU A 27 -18.67 16.22 -30.16
N GLY A 28 -17.71 16.04 -29.25
CA GLY A 28 -17.83 16.42 -27.85
C GLY A 28 -18.10 17.90 -27.62
N ALA A 29 -17.42 18.77 -28.37
CA ALA A 29 -17.67 20.22 -28.27
C ALA A 29 -19.07 20.59 -28.80
N GLN A 30 -19.53 19.93 -29.86
CA GLN A 30 -20.84 20.19 -30.46
C GLN A 30 -21.98 19.64 -29.58
N VAL A 31 -21.75 18.50 -28.93
CA VAL A 31 -22.69 17.90 -27.99
C VAL A 31 -22.86 18.76 -26.74
N GLN A 32 -21.77 19.36 -26.23
CA GLN A 32 -21.89 20.34 -25.14
C GLN A 32 -22.74 21.54 -25.53
N GLN A 33 -22.58 22.05 -26.77
CA GLN A 33 -23.42 23.12 -27.29
C GLN A 33 -24.89 22.70 -27.39
N ILE A 34 -25.17 21.49 -27.91
CA ILE A 34 -26.53 20.94 -27.97
C ILE A 34 -27.16 20.85 -26.58
N VAL A 35 -26.43 20.34 -25.59
CA VAL A 35 -26.94 20.23 -24.21
C VAL A 35 -27.21 21.61 -23.61
N GLU A 36 -26.35 22.60 -23.88
CA GLU A 36 -26.58 23.97 -23.42
C GLU A 36 -27.79 24.61 -24.12
N GLU A 37 -27.97 24.40 -25.42
CA GLU A 37 -29.15 24.84 -26.16
C GLU A 37 -30.43 24.15 -25.64
N MET A 38 -30.39 22.85 -25.34
CA MET A 38 -31.50 22.14 -24.69
C MET A 38 -31.85 22.75 -23.34
N ARG A 39 -30.85 23.09 -22.54
CA ARG A 39 -31.02 23.73 -21.23
C ARG A 39 -31.70 25.10 -21.34
N GLN A 40 -31.33 25.90 -22.35
CA GLN A 40 -31.97 27.19 -22.61
C GLN A 40 -33.46 27.07 -22.97
N HIS A 41 -33.88 25.91 -23.47
CA HIS A 41 -35.28 25.60 -23.81
C HIS A 41 -35.99 24.79 -22.71
N ASP A 42 -35.45 24.78 -21.49
CA ASP A 42 -36.00 24.08 -20.32
C ASP A 42 -36.13 22.56 -20.53
N VAL A 43 -35.22 21.98 -21.31
CA VAL A 43 -35.14 20.54 -21.58
C VAL A 43 -33.96 19.95 -20.81
N VAL A 44 -34.26 19.18 -19.77
CA VAL A 44 -33.26 18.50 -18.93
C VAL A 44 -33.21 17.01 -19.27
N LEU A 45 -32.01 16.50 -19.53
CA LEU A 45 -31.75 15.07 -19.71
C LEU A 45 -31.91 14.33 -18.37
N SER A 46 -32.63 13.21 -18.36
CA SER A 46 -32.79 12.40 -17.16
C SER A 46 -31.51 11.61 -16.86
N GLY A 47 -30.90 11.81 -15.69
CA GLY A 47 -29.72 11.06 -15.23
C GLY A 47 -29.41 11.27 -13.74
N GLY A 48 -28.69 10.33 -13.14
CA GLY A 48 -28.25 10.39 -11.74
C GLY A 48 -26.94 11.18 -11.52
N PRO A 49 -26.58 11.47 -10.25
CA PRO A 49 -25.41 12.30 -9.88
C PRO A 49 -24.02 11.69 -10.19
N GLY A 50 -23.95 10.59 -10.94
CA GLY A 50 -22.72 9.96 -11.40
C GLY A 50 -22.78 9.46 -12.84
N ASP A 51 -23.84 9.82 -13.57
CA ASP A 51 -24.00 9.42 -14.96
C ASP A 51 -23.22 10.38 -15.87
N GLU A 52 -22.64 9.82 -16.92
CA GLU A 52 -22.01 10.57 -18.00
C GLU A 52 -22.89 10.60 -19.24
N LEU A 53 -22.74 11.65 -20.03
CA LEU A 53 -23.41 11.78 -21.30
C LEU A 53 -22.73 10.88 -22.35
N ALA A 54 -23.50 9.94 -22.90
CA ALA A 54 -23.10 9.13 -24.03
C ALA A 54 -23.93 9.51 -25.27
N VAL A 55 -23.27 9.48 -26.42
CA VAL A 55 -23.91 9.65 -27.72
C VAL A 55 -23.83 8.33 -28.47
N THR A 56 -24.99 7.77 -28.81
CA THR A 56 -25.10 6.55 -29.61
C THR A 56 -25.58 6.84 -31.02
N TRP A 57 -25.15 6.03 -31.96
CA TRP A 57 -25.69 6.00 -33.31
C TRP A 57 -25.82 4.54 -33.75
N ASN A 58 -27.03 4.13 -34.12
CA ASN A 58 -27.32 2.73 -34.48
C ASN A 58 -26.90 1.73 -33.39
N GLY A 59 -27.09 2.09 -32.12
CA GLY A 59 -26.69 1.28 -30.96
C GLY A 59 -25.19 1.27 -30.63
N ILE A 60 -24.36 1.99 -31.39
CA ILE A 60 -22.90 2.07 -31.17
C ILE A 60 -22.58 3.37 -30.44
N ASP A 61 -21.82 3.28 -29.35
CA ASP A 61 -21.31 4.47 -28.64
C ASP A 61 -20.28 5.19 -29.51
N LEU A 62 -20.49 6.48 -29.73
CA LEU A 62 -19.60 7.33 -30.51
C LEU A 62 -18.47 7.88 -29.65
N GLN A 63 -17.27 7.93 -30.24
CA GLN A 63 -16.11 8.56 -29.61
C GLN A 63 -16.20 10.09 -29.76
N LEU A 64 -16.35 10.80 -28.63
CA LEU A 64 -16.61 12.25 -28.62
C LEU A 64 -15.42 13.10 -29.10
N ASP A 65 -14.22 12.55 -29.15
CA ASP A 65 -13.00 13.21 -29.65
C ASP A 65 -12.90 13.17 -31.19
N ARG A 66 -13.74 12.39 -31.87
CA ARG A 66 -13.78 12.29 -33.34
C ARG A 66 -14.92 13.10 -33.95
N SER A 67 -14.78 13.48 -35.22
CA SER A 67 -15.82 14.20 -35.96
C SER A 67 -16.92 13.28 -36.49
N PRO A 68 -18.16 13.77 -36.72
CA PRO A 68 -19.23 12.96 -37.30
C PRO A 68 -18.81 12.30 -38.63
N GLY A 69 -18.09 13.03 -39.49
CA GLY A 69 -17.60 12.51 -40.77
C GLY A 69 -16.61 11.36 -40.59
N ALA A 70 -15.68 11.47 -39.65
CA ALA A 70 -14.71 10.42 -39.35
C ALA A 70 -15.35 9.16 -38.72
N LEU A 71 -16.50 9.33 -38.06
CA LEU A 71 -17.30 8.26 -37.46
C LEU A 71 -18.29 7.64 -38.45
N GLY A 72 -18.42 8.18 -39.66
CA GLY A 72 -19.39 7.73 -40.65
C GLY A 72 -20.85 8.01 -40.28
N VAL A 73 -21.08 8.98 -39.38
CA VAL A 73 -22.43 9.37 -38.95
C VAL A 73 -23.11 10.12 -40.08
N THR A 74 -24.29 9.64 -40.48
CA THR A 74 -25.09 10.24 -41.55
C THR A 74 -26.37 10.86 -40.99
N PRO A 75 -26.87 11.96 -41.62
CA PRO A 75 -28.03 12.72 -41.12
C PRO A 75 -29.39 12.04 -41.34
N ASP A 76 -29.42 10.93 -42.08
CA ASP A 76 -30.61 10.11 -42.32
C ASP A 76 -31.07 9.33 -41.08
N ARG A 77 -30.21 9.19 -40.07
CA ARG A 77 -30.53 8.50 -38.81
C ARG A 77 -30.33 9.42 -37.61
N ALA A 78 -31.15 9.22 -36.59
CA ALA A 78 -31.06 9.99 -35.36
C ALA A 78 -29.83 9.58 -34.53
N LEU A 79 -29.16 10.58 -33.97
CA LEU A 79 -28.23 10.40 -32.87
C LEU A 79 -29.03 10.23 -31.58
N GLU A 80 -28.58 9.40 -30.68
CA GLU A 80 -29.23 9.19 -29.38
C GLU A 80 -28.35 9.76 -28.28
N LEU A 81 -28.86 10.71 -27.50
CA LEU A 81 -28.21 11.22 -26.29
C LEU A 81 -28.81 10.48 -25.09
N ARG A 82 -27.95 9.79 -24.34
CA ARG A 82 -28.35 9.06 -23.13
C ARG A 82 -27.39 9.32 -21.99
N MET A 83 -27.93 9.45 -20.78
CA MET A 83 -27.13 9.39 -19.57
C MET A 83 -26.84 7.92 -19.29
N ARG A 84 -25.57 7.57 -19.05
CA ARG A 84 -25.17 6.20 -18.67
C ARG A 84 -24.29 6.24 -17.41
N PRO A 85 -24.25 5.17 -16.61
CA PRO A 85 -23.34 5.09 -15.49
C PRO A 85 -21.90 5.29 -15.98
N ARG A 86 -21.18 6.24 -15.36
CA ARG A 86 -19.77 6.47 -15.68
C ARG A 86 -18.98 5.19 -15.43
N VAL A 87 -18.40 4.63 -16.48
CA VAL A 87 -17.46 3.53 -16.33
C VAL A 87 -16.20 4.11 -15.71
N ALA A 88 -15.93 3.75 -14.45
CA ALA A 88 -14.71 4.16 -13.77
C ALA A 88 -13.51 3.74 -14.65
N PRO A 89 -12.56 4.63 -14.96
CA PRO A 89 -11.38 4.24 -15.70
C PRO A 89 -10.73 3.06 -14.99
N ALA A 90 -10.28 2.06 -15.75
CA ALA A 90 -9.56 0.92 -15.21
C ALA A 90 -8.44 1.45 -14.30
N ALA A 91 -8.49 1.09 -13.02
CA ALA A 91 -7.55 1.60 -12.03
C ALA A 91 -6.13 1.31 -12.52
N ALA A 92 -5.32 2.37 -12.70
CA ALA A 92 -3.91 2.19 -13.01
C ALA A 92 -3.26 1.29 -11.95
N PRO A 93 -2.32 0.40 -12.31
CA PRO A 93 -1.71 -0.53 -11.37
C PRO A 93 -1.13 0.23 -10.18
N TYR A 94 -1.77 0.09 -9.02
CA TYR A 94 -1.37 0.78 -7.81
C TYR A 94 -0.29 -0.03 -7.10
N PHE A 95 0.92 0.52 -7.04
CA PHE A 95 1.98 -0.03 -6.20
C PHE A 95 1.90 0.59 -4.81
N PRO A 96 1.52 -0.20 -3.78
CA PRO A 96 1.40 0.30 -2.41
C PRO A 96 2.76 0.80 -1.93
N ARG A 97 2.79 1.99 -1.36
CA ARG A 97 4.04 2.68 -0.98
C ARG A 97 4.79 1.94 0.13
N SER A 98 4.04 1.22 0.98
CA SER A 98 4.54 0.32 2.00
C SER A 98 5.41 -0.81 1.44
N ALA A 99 5.24 -1.20 0.17
CA ALA A 99 6.09 -2.19 -0.50
C ALA A 99 7.57 -1.75 -0.57
N TYR A 100 7.83 -0.44 -0.64
CA TYR A 100 9.20 0.11 -0.69
C TYR A 100 9.66 0.62 0.68
N ALA A 101 8.77 1.23 1.46
CA ALA A 101 9.17 1.81 2.73
C ALA A 101 9.55 0.73 3.79
N ALA A 102 8.94 -0.46 3.73
CA ALA A 102 9.26 -1.56 4.65
C ALA A 102 10.68 -2.13 4.46
N PRO A 103 11.13 -2.46 3.23
CA PRO A 103 12.52 -2.87 3.01
C PRO A 103 13.50 -1.78 3.41
N VAL A 104 13.24 -0.51 3.08
CA VAL A 104 14.14 0.60 3.47
C VAL A 104 14.28 0.69 4.98
N ALA A 105 13.18 0.64 5.73
CA ALA A 105 13.22 0.67 7.19
C ALA A 105 13.99 -0.53 7.78
N GLY A 106 13.84 -1.71 7.17
CA GLY A 106 14.60 -2.90 7.52
C GLY A 106 16.10 -2.77 7.22
N VAL A 107 16.48 -2.23 6.06
CA VAL A 107 17.87 -1.92 5.69
C VAL A 107 18.49 -0.98 6.71
N THR A 108 17.84 0.15 6.98
CA THR A 108 18.36 1.15 7.94
C THR A 108 18.54 0.54 9.32
N GLY A 109 17.58 -0.27 9.78
CA GLY A 109 17.67 -0.99 11.04
C GLY A 109 18.83 -1.99 11.09
N ALA A 110 18.95 -2.84 10.06
CA ALA A 110 20.01 -3.85 10.00
C ALA A 110 21.41 -3.23 9.92
N LEU A 111 21.58 -2.14 9.16
CA LEU A 111 22.84 -1.40 9.09
C LEU A 111 23.20 -0.74 10.42
N ALA A 112 22.22 -0.18 11.15
CA ALA A 112 22.46 0.32 12.50
C ALA A 112 22.89 -0.80 13.47
N GLY A 113 22.27 -1.99 13.35
CA GLY A 113 22.66 -3.19 14.09
C GLY A 113 24.07 -3.65 13.75
N TRP A 114 24.47 -3.62 12.47
CA TRP A 114 25.82 -3.93 12.01
C TRP A 114 26.87 -2.96 12.56
N VAL A 115 26.61 -1.65 12.49
CA VAL A 115 27.52 -0.63 13.05
C VAL A 115 27.67 -0.83 14.56
N ALA A 116 26.57 -1.08 15.28
CA ALA A 116 26.63 -1.36 16.71
C ALA A 116 27.40 -2.65 17.02
N ALA A 117 27.21 -3.71 16.24
CA ALA A 117 27.96 -4.97 16.39
C ALA A 117 29.46 -4.78 16.11
N SER A 118 29.81 -3.99 15.10
CA SER A 118 31.20 -3.67 14.76
C SER A 118 31.89 -2.86 15.87
N ALA A 119 31.17 -1.89 16.46
CA ALA A 119 31.67 -1.17 17.64
C ALA A 119 31.81 -2.10 18.87
N LEU A 120 30.95 -3.10 19.00
CA LEU A 120 31.02 -4.09 20.09
C LEU A 120 32.22 -5.02 19.95
N THR A 121 32.59 -5.41 18.72
CA THR A 121 33.79 -6.22 18.47
C THR A 121 35.07 -5.50 18.86
N ASP A 122 35.10 -4.17 18.72
CA ASP A 122 36.22 -3.33 19.18
C ASP A 122 36.28 -3.26 20.72
N LEU A 123 35.16 -3.51 21.40
CA LEU A 123 35.03 -3.64 22.85
C LEU A 123 35.20 -5.10 23.33
N GLY A 124 35.82 -5.96 22.51
CA GLY A 124 36.07 -7.38 22.77
C GLY A 124 36.62 -7.80 24.15
N PRO A 125 37.37 -6.98 24.92
CA PRO A 125 37.86 -7.41 26.25
C PRO A 125 36.76 -7.76 27.27
N TRP A 126 35.52 -7.31 27.05
CA TRP A 126 34.42 -7.48 28.00
C TRP A 126 33.57 -8.74 27.74
N LEU A 127 33.77 -9.43 26.60
CA LEU A 127 33.05 -10.65 26.24
C LEU A 127 33.99 -11.86 26.30
N ALA A 128 33.85 -12.66 27.36
CA ALA A 128 34.77 -13.74 27.71
C ALA A 128 34.81 -14.93 26.73
N SER A 129 33.98 -14.98 25.67
CA SER A 129 34.01 -16.06 24.68
C SER A 129 33.49 -15.64 23.30
N TYR A 130 34.01 -16.28 22.25
CA TYR A 130 33.53 -16.12 20.88
C TYR A 130 32.04 -16.43 20.73
N ARG A 131 31.52 -17.43 21.47
CA ARG A 131 30.08 -17.74 21.47
C ARG A 131 29.24 -16.58 21.98
N ALA A 132 29.69 -15.91 23.06
CA ALA A 132 28.99 -14.75 23.59
C ALA A 132 28.99 -13.58 22.59
N LEU A 133 30.09 -13.42 21.84
CA LEU A 133 30.24 -12.41 20.80
C LEU A 133 29.30 -12.68 19.61
N ASP A 134 29.21 -13.93 19.13
CA ASP A 134 28.29 -14.30 18.05
C ASP A 134 26.82 -14.06 18.44
N VAL A 135 26.46 -14.38 19.69
CA VAL A 135 25.09 -14.16 20.21
C VAL A 135 24.80 -12.68 20.33
N ALA A 136 25.76 -11.90 20.84
CA ALA A 136 25.63 -10.45 20.93
C ALA A 136 25.48 -9.82 19.54
N ALA A 137 26.28 -10.25 18.57
CA ALA A 137 26.18 -9.78 17.18
C ALA A 137 24.81 -10.13 16.56
N GLY A 138 24.33 -11.37 16.72
CA GLY A 138 23.01 -11.77 16.26
C GLY A 138 21.88 -11.00 16.95
N ALA A 139 21.98 -10.77 18.26
CA ALA A 139 21.03 -9.97 19.01
C ALA A 139 21.03 -8.50 18.56
N LEU A 140 22.19 -7.90 18.28
CA LEU A 140 22.28 -6.52 17.79
C LEU A 140 21.73 -6.36 16.36
N LEU A 141 21.99 -7.34 15.49
CA LEU A 141 21.36 -7.39 14.16
C LEU A 141 19.84 -7.46 14.27
N GLY A 142 19.34 -8.36 15.12
CA GLY A 142 17.92 -8.48 15.42
C GLY A 142 17.33 -7.21 16.01
N ALA A 143 18.01 -6.61 16.98
CA ALA A 143 17.63 -5.37 17.66
C ALA A 143 17.48 -4.21 16.67
N GLY A 144 18.49 -3.98 15.84
CA GLY A 144 18.49 -2.93 14.84
C GLY A 144 17.39 -3.15 13.80
N THR A 145 17.29 -4.36 13.24
CA THR A 145 16.27 -4.70 12.25
C THR A 145 14.86 -4.54 12.81
N GLY A 146 14.61 -5.07 14.01
CA GLY A 146 13.33 -5.00 14.69
C GLY A 146 12.92 -3.57 15.03
N LEU A 147 13.87 -2.76 15.52
CA LEU A 147 13.68 -1.32 15.72
C LEU A 147 13.27 -0.64 14.41
N GLY A 148 14.05 -0.82 13.34
CA GLY A 148 13.81 -0.18 12.04
C GLY A 148 12.44 -0.55 11.47
N VAL A 149 12.12 -1.84 11.39
CA VAL A 149 10.86 -2.32 10.82
C VAL A 149 9.66 -1.84 11.64
N ARG A 150 9.66 -2.02 12.96
CA ARG A 150 8.48 -1.65 13.77
C ARG A 150 8.34 -0.15 13.97
N ALA A 151 9.44 0.58 14.18
CA ALA A 151 9.39 2.05 14.26
C ALA A 151 8.94 2.65 12.92
N GLY A 152 9.47 2.16 11.80
CA GLY A 152 9.05 2.56 10.46
C GLY A 152 7.56 2.28 10.21
N ALA A 153 7.08 1.08 10.56
CA ALA A 153 5.67 0.74 10.45
C ALA A 153 4.77 1.58 11.37
N ALA A 154 5.23 1.93 12.57
CA ALA A 154 4.48 2.78 13.50
C ALA A 154 4.43 4.23 13.04
N LEU A 155 5.54 4.75 12.52
CA LEU A 155 5.62 6.11 11.98
C LEU A 155 4.62 6.30 10.83
N ARG A 156 4.55 5.35 9.90
CA ARG A 156 3.57 5.36 8.80
C ARG A 156 2.12 5.27 9.28
N ARG A 157 1.86 4.51 10.34
CA ARG A 157 0.51 4.35 10.91
C ARG A 157 0.10 5.47 11.86
N GLY A 158 0.98 6.44 12.13
CA GLY A 158 0.75 7.47 13.15
C GLY A 158 0.63 6.91 14.57
N ALA A 159 1.20 5.73 14.82
CA ALA A 159 1.20 5.08 16.12
C ALA A 159 2.35 5.60 17.01
N ARG A 160 2.41 5.16 18.28
CA ARG A 160 3.48 5.52 19.22
C ARG A 160 4.81 4.87 18.81
N VAL A 161 5.60 5.62 18.04
CA VAL A 161 6.87 5.15 17.43
C VAL A 161 7.83 4.59 18.47
N TRP A 162 7.98 5.24 19.62
CA TRP A 162 8.93 4.79 20.66
C TRP A 162 8.57 3.43 21.25
N LEU A 163 7.28 3.15 21.51
CA LEU A 163 6.81 1.85 22.02
C LEU A 163 6.99 0.75 20.98
N ALA A 164 6.62 1.05 19.73
CA ALA A 164 6.80 0.11 18.63
C ALA A 164 8.28 -0.18 18.38
N GLY A 165 9.12 0.86 18.44
CA GLY A 165 10.56 0.74 18.32
C GLY A 165 11.19 -0.07 19.46
N ALA A 166 10.84 0.22 20.71
CA ALA A 166 11.34 -0.51 21.87
C ALA A 166 10.93 -1.99 21.86
N SER A 167 9.65 -2.27 21.55
CA SER A 167 9.19 -3.65 21.41
C SER A 167 9.83 -4.36 20.21
N GLY A 168 10.03 -3.66 19.09
CA GLY A 168 10.75 -4.19 17.92
C GLY A 168 12.19 -4.53 18.24
N LEU A 169 12.88 -3.66 18.96
CA LEU A 169 14.24 -3.88 19.45
C LEU A 169 14.32 -5.15 20.30
N LEU A 170 13.47 -5.27 21.32
CA LEU A 170 13.49 -6.42 22.23
C LEU A 170 13.14 -7.74 21.54
N VAL A 171 12.07 -7.76 20.74
CA VAL A 171 11.64 -8.96 20.02
C VAL A 171 12.68 -9.37 18.98
N GLY A 172 13.21 -8.40 18.24
CA GLY A 172 14.25 -8.62 17.26
C GLY A 172 15.53 -9.17 17.91
N ALA A 173 15.97 -8.58 19.03
CA ALA A 173 17.13 -9.05 19.78
C ALA A 173 16.96 -10.49 20.27
N ALA A 174 15.79 -10.83 20.82
CA ALA A 174 15.47 -12.19 21.24
C ALA A 174 15.50 -13.17 20.07
N GLY A 175 14.87 -12.82 18.93
CA GLY A 175 14.87 -13.64 17.72
C GLY A 175 16.28 -13.86 17.16
N GLY A 176 17.10 -12.82 17.11
CA GLY A 176 18.49 -12.89 16.67
C GLY A 176 19.36 -13.75 17.59
N GLY A 177 19.27 -13.55 18.91
CA GLY A 177 20.02 -14.35 19.88
C GLY A 177 19.65 -15.83 19.87
N VAL A 178 18.35 -16.16 19.82
CA VAL A 178 17.88 -17.55 19.70
C VAL A 178 18.29 -18.16 18.36
N GLY A 179 18.19 -17.40 17.27
CA GLY A 179 18.64 -17.83 15.95
C GLY A 179 20.13 -18.14 15.92
N THR A 180 20.97 -17.32 16.55
CA THR A 180 22.41 -17.60 16.68
C THR A 180 22.66 -18.88 17.48
N MET A 181 22.00 -19.04 18.64
CA MET A 181 22.14 -20.24 19.47
C MET A 181 21.78 -21.52 18.69
N LEU A 182 20.69 -21.47 17.90
CA LEU A 182 20.29 -22.57 17.03
C LEU A 182 21.35 -22.83 15.94
N GLY A 183 21.89 -21.79 15.32
CA GLY A 183 22.94 -21.92 14.31
C GLY A 183 24.22 -22.56 14.88
N ILE A 184 24.64 -22.16 16.08
CA ILE A 184 25.79 -22.76 16.79
C ILE A 184 25.51 -24.24 17.07
N TRP A 185 24.33 -24.56 17.59
CA TRP A 185 23.95 -25.95 17.90
C TRP A 185 23.95 -26.82 16.63
N LEU A 186 23.38 -26.34 15.53
CA LEU A 186 23.39 -27.03 14.24
C LEU A 186 24.81 -27.27 13.73
N GLY A 187 25.72 -26.31 13.94
CA GLY A 187 27.12 -26.45 13.60
C GLY A 187 27.84 -27.55 14.38
N VAL A 188 27.55 -27.67 15.67
CA VAL A 188 28.13 -28.72 16.53
C VAL A 188 27.63 -30.11 16.14
N VAL A 189 26.35 -30.24 15.77
CA VAL A 189 25.73 -31.55 15.49
C VAL A 189 26.06 -32.06 14.09
N ALA A 190 26.09 -31.18 13.09
CA ALA A 190 26.23 -31.59 11.70
C ALA A 190 27.68 -31.64 11.18
N ASP A 191 28.64 -31.09 11.94
CA ASP A 191 30.04 -30.88 11.53
C ASP A 191 30.22 -30.50 10.05
N PRO A 192 29.51 -29.48 9.55
CA PRO A 192 29.54 -29.17 8.13
C PRO A 192 30.81 -28.38 7.78
N GLY A 193 31.25 -28.47 6.53
CA GLY A 193 32.32 -27.63 6.02
C GLY A 193 32.05 -26.14 6.26
N TYR A 194 33.11 -25.34 6.42
CA TYR A 194 33.04 -23.93 6.86
C TYR A 194 31.98 -23.07 6.15
N LEU A 195 31.87 -23.18 4.83
CA LEU A 195 30.91 -22.39 4.05
C LEU A 195 29.46 -22.76 4.37
N VAL A 196 29.18 -24.06 4.54
CA VAL A 196 27.86 -24.56 4.90
C VAL A 196 27.51 -24.13 6.33
N LEU A 197 28.46 -24.21 7.26
CA LEU A 197 28.26 -23.71 8.64
C LEU A 197 27.86 -22.23 8.65
N ARG A 198 28.56 -21.41 7.87
CA ARG A 198 28.30 -19.97 7.76
C ARG A 198 26.90 -19.69 7.18
N VAL A 199 26.51 -20.40 6.12
CA VAL A 199 25.16 -20.28 5.55
C VAL A 199 24.11 -20.68 6.58
N MET A 200 24.29 -21.80 7.27
CA MET A 200 23.35 -22.28 8.29
C MET A 200 23.20 -21.29 9.45
N ALA A 201 24.31 -20.68 9.91
CA ALA A 201 24.28 -19.67 10.96
C ALA A 201 23.47 -18.43 10.55
N TRP A 202 23.73 -17.88 9.36
CA TRP A 202 22.99 -16.72 8.85
C TRP A 202 21.51 -17.03 8.60
N VAL A 203 21.21 -18.21 8.06
CA VAL A 203 19.84 -18.69 7.87
C VAL A 203 19.13 -18.78 9.21
N ALA A 204 19.75 -19.38 10.23
CA ALA A 204 19.14 -19.53 11.55
C ALA A 204 18.89 -18.18 12.24
N VAL A 205 19.86 -17.25 12.16
CA VAL A 205 19.72 -15.88 12.70
C VAL A 205 18.59 -15.13 12.01
N ALA A 206 18.62 -15.05 10.67
CA ALA A 206 17.63 -14.30 9.92
C ALA A 206 16.22 -14.92 10.05
N ALA A 207 16.11 -16.25 10.06
CA ALA A 207 14.85 -16.94 10.31
C ALA A 207 14.32 -16.66 11.72
N GLY A 208 15.19 -16.68 12.74
CA GLY A 208 14.83 -16.37 14.13
C GLY A 208 14.30 -14.93 14.29
N ILE A 209 14.97 -13.95 13.68
CA ILE A 209 14.52 -12.55 13.66
C ILE A 209 13.16 -12.43 12.96
N GLY A 210 13.04 -13.00 11.75
CA GLY A 210 11.80 -12.96 10.97
C GLY A 210 10.62 -13.61 11.69
N ALA A 211 10.82 -14.78 12.29
CA ALA A 211 9.81 -15.48 13.06
C ALA A 211 9.35 -14.67 14.28
N ALA A 212 10.30 -14.16 15.08
CA ALA A 212 10.00 -13.38 16.27
C ALA A 212 9.20 -12.11 15.93
N LEU A 213 9.65 -11.36 14.93
CA LEU A 213 8.96 -10.14 14.49
C LEU A 213 7.57 -10.44 13.91
N GLY A 214 7.44 -11.52 13.12
CA GLY A 214 6.16 -11.94 12.54
C GLY A 214 5.14 -12.34 13.60
N MET A 215 5.57 -13.14 14.59
CA MET A 215 4.71 -13.55 15.71
C MET A 215 4.24 -12.35 16.53
N ALA A 216 5.13 -11.38 16.78
CA ALA A 216 4.82 -10.18 17.55
C ALA A 216 3.88 -9.18 16.85
N GLU A 217 3.64 -9.34 15.54
CA GLU A 217 2.71 -8.49 14.79
C GLU A 217 1.31 -9.09 14.63
N ALA A 218 1.18 -10.37 14.27
CA ALA A 218 -0.13 -10.97 14.04
C ALA A 218 -0.16 -12.51 14.22
N GLY A 219 0.68 -13.04 15.12
CA GLY A 219 0.62 -14.45 15.53
C GLY A 219 1.39 -15.43 14.63
N ALA A 220 1.17 -16.73 14.88
CA ALA A 220 2.01 -17.82 14.39
C ALA A 220 2.19 -17.86 12.87
N ARG A 221 1.12 -17.57 12.10
CA ARG A 221 1.18 -17.59 10.63
C ARG A 221 2.13 -16.54 10.07
N ARG A 222 2.12 -15.32 10.63
CA ARG A 222 3.10 -14.28 10.25
C ARG A 222 4.50 -14.63 10.73
N GLY A 223 4.64 -15.38 11.82
CA GLY A 223 5.91 -15.98 12.23
C GLY A 223 6.49 -16.89 11.15
N VAL A 224 5.67 -17.78 10.56
CA VAL A 224 6.12 -18.65 9.46
C VAL A 224 6.49 -17.84 8.22
N ASP A 225 5.65 -16.88 7.81
CA ASP A 225 5.96 -16.00 6.69
C ASP A 225 7.31 -15.29 6.91
N GLY A 226 7.50 -14.68 8.09
CA GLY A 226 8.75 -14.02 8.45
C GLY A 226 9.96 -14.96 8.46
N ALA A 227 9.81 -16.18 8.96
CA ALA A 227 10.86 -17.20 8.95
C ALA A 227 11.29 -17.56 7.52
N VAL A 228 10.34 -17.77 6.60
CA VAL A 228 10.63 -18.13 5.20
C VAL A 228 11.43 -17.03 4.50
N TYR A 229 11.02 -15.76 4.65
CA TYR A 229 11.80 -14.64 4.13
C TYR A 229 13.18 -14.56 4.79
N GLY A 230 13.25 -14.78 6.11
CA GLY A 230 14.51 -14.86 6.86
C GLY A 230 15.46 -15.92 6.33
N ILE A 231 14.97 -17.14 6.02
CA ILE A 231 15.80 -18.22 5.45
C ILE A 231 16.41 -17.78 4.13
N SER A 232 15.58 -17.28 3.20
CA SER A 232 16.05 -16.85 1.88
C SER A 232 17.07 -15.71 1.98
N ALA A 233 16.83 -14.77 2.88
CA ALA A 233 17.70 -13.63 3.10
C ALA A 233 19.01 -13.99 3.79
N GLY A 234 18.96 -14.90 4.77
CA GLY A 234 20.15 -15.41 5.46
C GLY A 234 21.06 -16.17 4.50
N ALA A 235 20.50 -16.99 3.61
CA ALA A 235 21.28 -17.67 2.58
C ALA A 235 21.94 -16.67 1.61
N ALA A 236 21.20 -15.67 1.13
CA ALA A 236 21.73 -14.62 0.27
C ALA A 236 22.81 -13.79 0.99
N GLY A 237 22.57 -13.41 2.23
CA GLY A 237 23.52 -12.66 3.07
C GLY A 237 24.81 -13.44 3.28
N ALA A 238 24.74 -14.74 3.60
CA ALA A 238 25.92 -15.59 3.74
C ALA A 238 26.73 -15.73 2.46
N PHE A 239 26.05 -15.83 1.31
CA PHE A 239 26.69 -15.85 0.01
C PHE A 239 27.44 -14.54 -0.26
N LEU A 240 26.77 -13.40 -0.07
CA LEU A 240 27.37 -12.07 -0.24
C LEU A 240 28.59 -11.88 0.67
N PHE A 241 28.50 -12.29 1.93
CA PHE A 241 29.59 -12.24 2.90
C PHE A 241 30.81 -13.08 2.47
N SER A 242 30.60 -14.07 1.60
CA SER A 242 31.64 -14.98 1.12
C SER A 242 32.27 -14.54 -0.21
N LEU A 243 31.83 -13.41 -0.79
CA LEU A 243 32.38 -12.90 -2.04
C LEU A 243 33.76 -12.24 -1.86
N PRO A 244 34.65 -12.32 -2.86
CA PRO A 244 35.94 -11.65 -2.83
C PRO A 244 35.77 -10.12 -2.95
N GLY A 245 36.58 -9.34 -2.22
CA GLY A 245 36.57 -7.87 -2.30
C GLY A 245 36.65 -7.19 -0.93
N PRO A 246 36.28 -5.90 -0.83
CA PRO A 246 36.30 -5.17 0.44
C PRO A 246 35.32 -5.82 1.42
N ALA A 247 35.86 -6.42 2.49
CA ALA A 247 35.06 -7.19 3.45
C ALA A 247 33.92 -6.36 4.05
N GLU A 248 34.17 -5.08 4.37
CA GLU A 248 33.16 -4.17 4.93
C GLU A 248 32.00 -3.88 3.98
N PHE A 249 32.27 -3.75 2.67
CA PHE A 249 31.21 -3.52 1.67
C PHE A 249 30.28 -4.73 1.58
N TRP A 250 30.85 -5.93 1.44
CA TRP A 250 30.07 -7.17 1.35
C TRP A 250 29.31 -7.47 2.64
N GLN A 251 29.89 -7.13 3.79
CA GLN A 251 29.22 -7.15 5.08
C GLN A 251 28.01 -6.22 5.09
N ALA A 252 28.22 -4.93 4.86
CA ALA A 252 27.14 -3.95 4.84
C ALA A 252 26.02 -4.35 3.88
N LEU A 253 26.36 -4.85 2.69
CA LEU A 253 25.39 -5.32 1.71
C LEU A 253 24.63 -6.57 2.18
N ALA A 254 25.30 -7.55 2.79
CA ALA A 254 24.64 -8.73 3.37
C ALA A 254 23.62 -8.34 4.45
N PHE A 255 24.00 -7.43 5.34
CA PHE A 255 23.09 -6.89 6.37
C PHE A 255 21.94 -6.10 5.75
N ALA A 256 22.19 -5.28 4.73
CA ALA A 256 21.16 -4.55 4.01
C ALA A 256 20.16 -5.51 3.33
N VAL A 257 20.63 -6.57 2.68
CA VAL A 257 19.76 -7.58 2.03
C VAL A 257 18.90 -8.30 3.07
N VAL A 258 19.48 -8.70 4.20
CA VAL A 258 18.73 -9.30 5.31
C VAL A 258 17.68 -8.34 5.85
N GLY A 259 18.05 -7.10 6.14
CA GLY A 259 17.12 -6.06 6.58
C GLY A 259 15.99 -5.82 5.58
N ALA A 260 16.32 -5.67 4.30
CA ALA A 260 15.35 -5.45 3.22
C ALA A 260 14.34 -6.59 3.13
N ALA A 261 14.83 -7.83 3.13
CA ALA A 261 14.00 -9.01 2.99
C ALA A 261 13.13 -9.24 4.23
N LEU A 262 13.63 -9.00 5.43
CA LEU A 262 12.84 -9.09 6.66
C LEU A 262 11.76 -8.00 6.74
N GLY A 263 12.12 -6.76 6.38
CA GLY A 263 11.14 -5.67 6.27
C GLY A 263 10.05 -5.99 5.25
N SER A 264 10.45 -6.51 4.09
CA SER A 264 9.53 -6.93 3.03
C SER A 264 8.69 -8.14 3.44
N GLY A 265 9.27 -9.14 4.10
CA GLY A 265 8.60 -10.40 4.47
C GLY A 265 7.47 -10.20 5.48
N LEU A 266 7.54 -9.14 6.29
CA LEU A 266 6.48 -8.80 7.24
C LEU A 266 5.32 -8.05 6.58
N HIS A 267 5.56 -7.35 5.47
CA HIS A 267 4.59 -6.44 4.85
C HIS A 267 4.06 -6.92 3.49
N THR A 268 4.86 -7.63 2.70
CA THR A 268 4.51 -8.10 1.35
C THR A 268 3.43 -9.18 1.37
N PRO A 269 3.47 -10.20 2.26
CA PRO A 269 2.38 -11.16 2.37
C PRO A 269 1.06 -10.49 2.76
N ALA A 270 1.11 -9.49 3.63
CA ALA A 270 -0.05 -8.67 4.00
C ALA A 270 -0.61 -7.92 2.79
N LEU A 271 0.26 -7.29 1.99
CA LEU A 271 -0.13 -6.63 0.74
C LEU A 271 -0.75 -7.58 -0.28
N ARG A 272 -0.23 -8.80 -0.42
CA ARG A 272 -0.79 -9.82 -1.31
C ARG A 272 -2.17 -10.31 -0.87
N ARG A 273 -2.50 -10.19 0.42
CA ARG A 273 -3.79 -10.57 1.00
C ARG A 273 -4.75 -9.38 1.17
N ALA A 274 -4.28 -8.18 0.87
CA ALA A 274 -5.07 -6.97 1.06
C ALA A 274 -6.23 -6.91 0.08
N HIS A 275 -7.40 -6.55 0.59
CA HIS A 275 -8.56 -6.19 -0.24
C HIS A 275 -8.51 -4.73 -0.62
N ALA A 276 -8.02 -3.89 0.29
CA ALA A 276 -7.95 -2.47 0.08
C ALA A 276 -6.71 -1.85 0.75
N VAL A 277 -6.40 -0.64 0.32
CA VAL A 277 -5.45 0.24 0.96
C VAL A 277 -6.12 1.56 1.27
N LEU A 278 -5.88 2.06 2.48
CA LEU A 278 -6.19 3.42 2.87
C LEU A 278 -4.89 4.21 2.88
N GLY A 279 -4.77 5.25 2.07
CA GLY A 279 -3.54 6.05 1.97
C GLY A 279 -3.82 7.54 2.10
N SER A 280 -2.91 8.30 2.72
CA SER A 280 -3.01 9.76 2.73
C SER A 280 -2.87 10.30 1.32
N GLU A 281 -3.82 11.14 0.91
CA GLU A 281 -3.67 11.93 -0.29
C GLU A 281 -2.67 13.04 0.02
N ALA A 282 -1.63 13.18 -0.80
CA ALA A 282 -0.67 14.25 -0.61
C ALA A 282 -1.37 15.59 -0.88
N GLU A 283 -1.45 16.46 0.12
CA GLU A 283 -1.43 17.89 -0.20
C GLU A 283 -0.16 18.15 -1.01
N ARG A 284 -0.27 18.94 -2.08
CA ARG A 284 0.72 19.19 -3.14
C ARG A 284 2.08 19.67 -2.59
N GLY A 285 2.87 18.77 -2.00
CA GLY A 285 4.14 19.07 -1.35
C GLY A 285 5.07 17.85 -1.34
N TRP A 286 6.35 18.11 -1.03
CA TRP A 286 7.41 17.11 -0.98
C TRP A 286 7.09 16.04 0.08
N MET A 287 6.60 14.88 -0.37
CA MET A 287 6.43 13.72 0.50
C MET A 287 7.78 13.07 0.76
N THR A 288 8.22 13.08 2.02
CA THR A 288 9.33 12.21 2.46
C THR A 288 8.84 10.76 2.50
N LEU A 289 9.75 9.78 2.32
CA LEU A 289 9.46 8.34 2.43
C LEU A 289 8.72 7.95 3.74
N PHE A 290 8.83 8.79 4.77
CA PHE A 290 8.25 8.59 6.09
C PHE A 290 6.98 9.43 6.36
N GLY A 291 6.67 10.42 5.52
CA GLY A 291 5.43 11.19 5.58
C GLY A 291 4.24 10.46 4.94
N ILE A 292 4.50 9.34 4.27
CA ILE A 292 3.48 8.50 3.65
C ILE A 292 2.73 7.73 4.73
N ARG A 293 1.46 8.07 4.94
CA ARG A 293 0.56 7.26 5.75
C ARG A 293 -0.22 6.31 4.86
N GLU A 294 -0.04 5.02 5.08
CA GLU A 294 -0.70 3.97 4.30
C GLU A 294 -1.01 2.79 5.22
N TRP A 295 -2.24 2.31 5.15
CA TRP A 295 -2.73 1.15 5.87
C TRP A 295 -3.19 0.10 4.87
N VAL A 296 -2.67 -1.10 5.06
CA VAL A 296 -3.03 -2.28 4.29
C VAL A 296 -4.18 -2.96 5.01
N LEU A 297 -5.29 -3.18 4.32
CA LEU A 297 -6.51 -3.75 4.89
C LEU A 297 -6.71 -5.18 4.38
N GLU A 298 -6.37 -6.15 5.24
CA GLU A 298 -6.67 -7.58 5.06
C GLU A 298 -8.07 -7.89 5.64
N ASP A 299 -8.64 -9.06 5.30
CA ASP A 299 -9.86 -9.57 5.96
C ASP A 299 -9.68 -9.71 7.48
N GLY A 300 -10.67 -9.24 8.24
CA GLY A 300 -10.61 -9.12 9.70
C GLY A 300 -9.63 -8.05 10.19
N GLY A 301 -9.00 -7.33 9.27
CA GLY A 301 -8.06 -6.25 9.53
C GLY A 301 -8.78 -4.96 9.92
N SER A 302 -8.10 -4.14 10.71
CA SER A 302 -8.58 -2.80 11.04
C SER A 302 -7.47 -1.76 10.99
N ALA A 303 -7.81 -0.58 10.49
CA ALA A 303 -6.96 0.61 10.48
C ALA A 303 -7.54 1.65 11.44
N PRO A 304 -6.94 1.85 12.62
CA PRO A 304 -7.32 2.96 13.49
C PRO A 304 -6.87 4.28 12.88
N LEU A 305 -7.80 5.24 12.82
CA LEU A 305 -7.58 6.60 12.36
C LEU A 305 -7.48 7.52 13.57
N PHE A 306 -6.31 8.12 13.76
CA PHE A 306 -6.04 9.01 14.88
C PHE A 306 -6.18 10.47 14.45
N GLY A 307 -6.92 11.25 15.23
CA GLY A 307 -6.98 12.70 15.09
C GLY A 307 -5.69 13.39 15.55
N THR A 308 -5.65 14.71 15.36
CA THR A 308 -4.54 15.60 15.71
C THR A 308 -4.22 15.62 17.22
N ARG A 309 -5.23 15.45 18.08
CA ARG A 309 -5.08 15.45 19.55
C ARG A 309 -4.83 14.05 20.13
N GLY A 310 -3.96 13.28 19.48
CA GLY A 310 -3.79 11.83 19.63
C GLY A 310 -3.92 11.25 21.05
N GLY A 311 -4.56 10.08 21.14
CA GLY A 311 -4.73 9.32 22.39
C GLY A 311 -5.69 8.14 22.21
N SER A 312 -6.79 8.35 21.49
CA SER A 312 -7.76 7.34 21.06
C SER A 312 -8.05 7.48 19.56
N PRO A 313 -8.40 6.38 18.87
CA PRO A 313 -8.82 6.45 17.47
C PRO A 313 -10.13 7.23 17.36
N ALA A 314 -10.19 8.18 16.42
CA ALA A 314 -11.39 8.91 16.06
C ALA A 314 -12.37 8.02 15.28
N ALA A 315 -11.84 7.22 14.37
CA ALA A 315 -12.57 6.22 13.62
C ALA A 315 -11.68 4.99 13.39
N VAL A 316 -12.31 3.90 12.98
CA VAL A 316 -11.63 2.67 12.59
C VAL A 316 -12.22 2.23 11.25
N VAL A 317 -11.35 2.00 10.27
CA VAL A 317 -11.74 1.29 9.05
C VAL A 317 -11.58 -0.20 9.33
N ARG A 318 -12.63 -0.98 9.13
CA ARG A 318 -12.63 -2.44 9.28
C ARG A 318 -13.01 -3.08 7.96
N CYS A 319 -12.35 -4.17 7.61
CA CYS A 319 -12.69 -4.95 6.43
C CYS A 319 -13.04 -6.37 6.83
N ASP A 320 -14.26 -6.79 6.50
CA ASP A 320 -14.77 -8.12 6.79
C ASP A 320 -15.35 -8.72 5.50
N SER A 321 -14.85 -9.90 5.11
CA SER A 321 -15.31 -10.62 3.90
C SER A 321 -15.23 -9.76 2.62
N GLY A 322 -14.12 -9.02 2.45
CA GLY A 322 -13.91 -8.12 1.32
C GLY A 322 -14.67 -6.79 1.39
N GLN A 323 -15.59 -6.61 2.35
CA GLN A 323 -16.30 -5.33 2.52
C GLN A 323 -15.64 -4.47 3.59
N CYS A 324 -15.23 -3.27 3.19
CA CYS A 324 -14.63 -2.30 4.09
C CYS A 324 -15.64 -1.24 4.51
N GLN A 325 -15.64 -0.91 5.79
CA GLN A 325 -16.49 0.14 6.35
C GLN A 325 -15.71 0.99 7.36
N VAL A 326 -16.04 2.28 7.42
CA VAL A 326 -15.53 3.19 8.43
C VAL A 326 -16.55 3.33 9.55
N VAL A 327 -16.07 3.19 10.79
CA VAL A 327 -16.88 3.23 12.02
C VAL A 327 -16.29 4.26 12.97
N LEU A 328 -17.14 5.08 13.57
CA LEU A 328 -16.70 6.02 14.62
C LEU A 328 -16.20 5.26 15.85
N ALA A 329 -15.08 5.72 16.40
CA ALA A 329 -14.50 5.19 17.63
C ALA A 329 -14.29 6.27 18.71
N GLY A 330 -14.44 7.54 18.36
CA GLY A 330 -14.37 8.68 19.26
C GLY A 330 -15.18 9.88 18.76
N GLY A 331 -15.07 11.02 19.44
CA GLY A 331 -15.87 12.22 19.19
C GLY A 331 -15.31 13.21 18.16
N ALA A 332 -14.33 12.82 17.32
CA ALA A 332 -13.80 13.72 16.30
C ALA A 332 -14.69 13.74 15.05
N ALA A 333 -14.74 14.87 14.37
CA ALA A 333 -15.53 15.05 13.15
C ALA A 333 -14.86 14.32 11.97
N VAL A 334 -15.36 13.13 11.66
CA VAL A 334 -14.96 12.35 10.48
C VAL A 334 -15.94 12.63 9.35
N ARG A 335 -15.44 12.84 8.13
CA ARG A 335 -16.27 12.94 6.93
C ARG A 335 -15.89 11.89 5.91
N VAL A 336 -16.86 11.41 5.14
CA VAL A 336 -16.65 10.43 4.05
C VAL A 336 -17.31 10.98 2.81
N GLY A 337 -16.50 11.26 1.78
CA GLY A 337 -16.97 11.95 0.56
C GLY A 337 -17.63 13.30 0.89
N GLY A 338 -17.05 14.07 1.82
CA GLY A 338 -17.56 15.37 2.25
C GLY A 338 -18.76 15.36 3.20
N LEU A 339 -19.36 14.20 3.49
CA LEU A 339 -20.50 14.10 4.42
C LEU A 339 -20.04 13.68 5.82
N PRO A 340 -20.55 14.29 6.90
CA PRO A 340 -20.22 13.87 8.26
C PRO A 340 -20.63 12.41 8.49
N LEU A 341 -19.73 11.64 9.09
CA LEU A 341 -19.98 10.26 9.47
C LEU A 341 -20.91 10.24 10.68
N GLN A 342 -22.10 9.66 10.55
CA GLN A 342 -23.08 9.54 11.64
C GLN A 342 -23.17 8.11 12.21
N GLY A 343 -22.59 7.13 11.52
CA GLY A 343 -22.62 5.72 11.88
C GLY A 343 -21.64 4.92 11.01
N ALA A 344 -21.70 3.59 11.06
CA ALA A 344 -20.92 2.75 10.17
C ALA A 344 -21.29 3.03 8.70
N ARG A 345 -20.30 3.29 7.85
CA ARG A 345 -20.50 3.54 6.43
C ARG A 345 -19.60 2.65 5.58
N PRO A 346 -20.14 1.91 4.60
CA PRO A 346 -19.31 1.16 3.66
C PRO A 346 -18.47 2.12 2.82
N LEU A 347 -17.21 1.76 2.61
CA LEU A 347 -16.28 2.47 1.75
C LEU A 347 -16.32 1.86 0.36
N ARG A 348 -16.32 2.72 -0.66
CA ARG A 348 -16.21 2.38 -2.07
C ARG A 348 -14.86 2.84 -2.60
N ASP A 349 -14.41 2.22 -3.69
CA ASP A 349 -13.18 2.65 -4.34
C ASP A 349 -13.18 4.16 -4.61
N ALA A 350 -12.04 4.79 -4.35
CA ALA A 350 -11.80 6.24 -4.38
C ALA A 350 -12.53 7.09 -3.32
N ASP A 351 -13.29 6.51 -2.39
CA ASP A 351 -13.86 7.26 -1.27
C ASP A 351 -12.75 7.97 -0.48
N VAL A 352 -13.03 9.22 -0.07
CA VAL A 352 -12.11 10.03 0.74
C VAL A 352 -12.66 10.15 2.15
N VAL A 353 -11.87 9.68 3.11
CA VAL A 353 -12.10 9.83 4.55
C VAL A 353 -11.33 11.04 5.04
N GLU A 354 -12.03 12.08 5.47
CA GLU A 354 -11.45 13.30 6.01
C GLU A 354 -11.46 13.25 7.55
N LEU A 355 -10.32 13.56 8.16
CA LEU A 355 -10.15 13.61 9.61
C LEU A 355 -9.20 14.75 9.98
N ASP A 356 -9.70 15.74 10.73
CA ASP A 356 -8.93 16.90 11.21
C ASP A 356 -8.10 17.58 10.11
N GLY A 357 -8.70 17.77 8.93
CA GLY A 357 -8.04 18.39 7.77
C GLY A 357 -7.12 17.45 6.96
N ASN A 358 -6.89 16.20 7.39
CA ASN A 358 -6.19 15.20 6.59
C ASN A 358 -7.19 14.42 5.73
N SER A 359 -6.87 14.21 4.45
CA SER A 359 -7.63 13.36 3.54
C SER A 359 -6.94 12.01 3.34
N LEU A 360 -7.68 10.93 3.58
CA LEU A 360 -7.25 9.56 3.34
C LEU A 360 -8.11 8.98 2.22
N ARG A 361 -7.50 8.58 1.11
CA ARG A 361 -8.21 7.91 0.02
C ARG A 361 -8.22 6.41 0.23
N PHE A 362 -9.41 5.83 0.19
CA PHE A 362 -9.63 4.39 0.12
C PHE A 362 -9.46 3.91 -1.32
N ARG A 363 -8.77 2.79 -1.50
CA ARG A 363 -8.56 2.15 -2.78
C ARG A 363 -8.75 0.65 -2.66
N GLU A 364 -9.56 0.09 -3.54
CA GLU A 364 -9.74 -1.35 -3.64
C GLU A 364 -8.62 -1.95 -4.51
N ILE A 365 -8.02 -3.05 -4.07
CA ILE A 365 -6.89 -3.72 -4.75
C ILE A 365 -7.36 -4.95 -5.52
N ARG A 366 -8.39 -5.62 -5.02
CA ARG A 366 -9.00 -6.81 -5.64
C ARG A 366 -10.48 -6.55 -5.85
N ALA A 367 -10.88 -6.40 -7.12
CA ALA A 367 -12.26 -6.52 -7.57
C ALA A 367 -12.46 -7.89 -8.24
#